data_AF-A0A359LY54-F1
#
_entry.id   AF-A0A359LY54-F1
#
_cell.length_a   1.000
_cell.length_b   1.000
_cell.length_c   1.000
_cell.angle_alpha   90.00
_cell.angle_beta   90.00
_cell.angle_gamma   90.00
#
_symmetry.space_group_name_H-M   'P 1'
#
loop_
_entity.id
_entity.type
_entity.pdbx_description
1 polymer ?
#
loop_
_entity_poly.entity_id
_entity_poly.type
_entity_poly.pdbx_seq_one_letter_code
_entity_poly.pdbx_strand_id
1 'polypeptide(L)'
;MTRRNFVLAAAAATWNWDRRGARFGLAGGSGEIRFISPSSFFAIRRWADSSLGPNLPENAVNFTASEAGDAVELVTDYIRVRVDKSTFRLRVSKVNGEVLMEEAAPPKRAGEDIVLDFQLRPGEECFGLGPRADASIGTRGSRIVTRTPLLLSTAGYGMFQLGSGEYEYDLTAGHRVVARKADRAGYAFYYGPNPKDIFEEHAKVRPSSNLRRAGTALPETPGEASWDSLQETVRRMIHGSLSGIMLPRFDADRYAGTPAAARARQLAGLFPWGGETRFEAFFEAYLDEARERGIPLVHALPAQFPKDPEGLRRSDQFLLGDELLAAPVLNPAGRRAVYLPMGRWTDLRTNIEHPGRRVIEVESPDSLPLFAKNGSIVPFGRLSQGTVELHYFPNSGGEFFLFEPTTGTISQVHAAPAGDYFRVEIESHVTRKYEWVIHHRGPAKRVDGPASAVRHDARRNNLHIEMDGPAGEGRIVNVTL
;
A
#
# COMPACT_ATOMS: atom_id res chain seq x y z
N MET A 1 17.00 -50.96 -50.07
CA MET A 1 16.81 -50.56 -48.66
C MET A 1 16.49 -49.07 -48.62
N THR A 2 15.22 -48.72 -48.48
CA THR A 2 14.73 -47.33 -48.51
C THR A 2 14.83 -46.76 -47.10
N ARG A 3 15.70 -45.76 -46.88
CA ARG A 3 15.75 -45.01 -45.61
C ARG A 3 14.49 -44.14 -45.51
N ARG A 4 13.55 -44.53 -44.65
CA ARG A 4 12.45 -43.67 -44.21
C ARG A 4 13.04 -42.65 -43.22
N ASN A 5 13.11 -41.39 -43.64
CA ASN A 5 13.27 -40.26 -42.73
C ASN A 5 12.01 -40.18 -41.86
N PHE A 6 12.14 -40.54 -40.59
CA PHE A 6 11.16 -40.15 -39.58
C PHE A 6 11.38 -38.67 -39.27
N VAL A 7 10.61 -37.82 -39.94
CA VAL A 7 10.35 -36.47 -39.44
C VAL A 7 9.52 -36.67 -38.16
N LEU A 8 10.13 -36.46 -36.99
CA LEU A 8 9.35 -36.29 -35.76
C LEU A 8 8.43 -35.08 -35.98
N ALA A 9 7.15 -35.34 -36.21
CA ALA A 9 6.14 -34.28 -36.14
C ALA A 9 6.23 -33.66 -34.74
N ALA A 10 6.49 -32.36 -34.66
CA ALA A 10 6.38 -31.64 -33.41
C ALA A 10 4.98 -31.89 -32.85
N ALA A 11 4.88 -32.37 -31.61
CA ALA A 11 3.59 -32.58 -30.97
C ALA A 11 2.76 -31.29 -31.05
N ALA A 12 1.53 -31.39 -31.56
CA ALA A 12 0.65 -30.24 -31.67
C ALA A 12 0.40 -29.63 -30.28
N ALA A 13 0.34 -28.30 -30.22
CA ALA A 13 -0.03 -27.61 -28.99
C ALA A 13 -1.42 -28.09 -28.54
N THR A 14 -1.56 -28.36 -27.24
CA THR A 14 -2.84 -28.77 -26.63
C THR A 14 -3.26 -27.76 -25.60
N TRP A 15 -4.56 -27.61 -25.37
CA TRP A 15 -5.07 -26.75 -24.32
C TRP A 15 -6.34 -27.33 -23.70
N ASN A 16 -6.52 -27.08 -22.41
CA ASN A 16 -7.76 -27.35 -21.69
C ASN A 16 -7.94 -26.30 -20.61
N TRP A 17 -9.16 -26.19 -20.09
CA TRP A 17 -9.47 -25.30 -18.98
C TRP A 17 -10.52 -25.93 -18.07
N ASP A 18 -10.49 -25.51 -16.82
CA ASP A 18 -11.47 -25.82 -15.78
C ASP A 18 -11.72 -24.55 -14.96
N ARG A 19 -12.50 -24.63 -13.87
CA ARG A 19 -12.80 -23.44 -13.06
C ARG A 19 -11.58 -22.81 -12.37
N ARG A 20 -10.42 -23.46 -12.34
CA ARG A 20 -9.17 -22.93 -11.75
C ARG A 20 -8.29 -22.23 -12.79
N GLY A 21 -8.57 -22.37 -14.08
CA GLY A 21 -7.86 -21.65 -15.14
C GLY A 21 -7.65 -22.51 -16.38
N ALA A 22 -6.49 -22.37 -17.02
CA ALA A 22 -6.19 -23.03 -18.29
C ALA A 22 -4.77 -23.60 -18.32
N ARG A 23 -4.61 -24.75 -18.98
CA ARG A 23 -3.32 -25.43 -19.17
C ARG A 23 -3.03 -25.58 -20.66
N PHE A 24 -1.77 -25.41 -21.01
CA PHE A 24 -1.27 -25.44 -22.38
C PHE A 24 -0.10 -26.42 -22.46
N GLY A 25 -0.20 -27.41 -23.34
CA GLY A 25 0.92 -28.20 -23.82
C GLY A 25 1.64 -27.42 -24.92
N LEU A 26 2.92 -27.12 -24.71
CA LEU A 26 3.73 -26.28 -25.60
C LEU A 26 4.91 -27.08 -26.13
N ALA A 27 5.50 -26.61 -27.23
CA ALA A 27 6.78 -27.14 -27.68
C ALA A 27 7.82 -27.03 -26.55
N GLY A 28 8.38 -28.16 -26.13
CA GLY A 28 9.39 -28.23 -25.08
C GLY A 28 8.89 -27.92 -23.66
N GLY A 29 7.57 -27.99 -23.38
CA GLY A 29 7.07 -27.98 -21.99
C GLY A 29 5.59 -27.63 -21.85
N SER A 30 5.22 -26.83 -20.85
CA SER A 30 3.84 -26.40 -20.59
C SER A 30 3.71 -24.93 -20.19
N GLY A 31 2.49 -24.42 -20.29
CA GLY A 31 2.07 -23.11 -19.78
C GLY A 31 0.78 -23.26 -18.95
N GLU A 32 0.62 -22.47 -17.90
CA GLU A 32 -0.56 -22.50 -17.04
C GLU A 32 -1.00 -21.11 -16.63
N ILE A 33 -2.31 -20.85 -16.76
CA ILE A 33 -3.02 -19.76 -16.07
C ILE A 33 -3.76 -20.39 -14.89
N ARG A 34 -3.52 -19.90 -13.68
CA ARG A 34 -4.18 -20.38 -12.46
C ARG A 34 -4.79 -19.20 -11.70
N PHE A 35 -6.11 -19.14 -11.59
CA PHE A 35 -6.78 -18.04 -10.92
C PHE A 35 -6.52 -18.04 -9.41
N ILE A 36 -6.28 -16.85 -8.87
CA ILE A 36 -6.21 -16.58 -7.43
C ILE A 36 -7.56 -16.00 -7.00
N SER A 37 -8.13 -15.10 -7.81
CA SER A 37 -9.44 -14.49 -7.65
C SER A 37 -10.01 -14.10 -9.02
N PRO A 38 -11.24 -13.58 -9.13
CA PRO A 38 -11.75 -12.99 -10.38
C PRO A 38 -10.88 -11.85 -10.95
N SER A 39 -10.00 -11.24 -10.14
CA SER A 39 -9.15 -10.11 -10.54
C SER A 39 -7.67 -10.49 -10.68
N SER A 40 -7.27 -11.73 -10.39
CA SER A 40 -5.86 -12.09 -10.32
C SER A 40 -5.58 -13.55 -10.67
N PHE A 41 -4.39 -13.80 -11.20
CA PHE A 41 -3.98 -15.13 -11.61
C PHE A 41 -2.45 -15.28 -11.59
N PHE A 42 -1.99 -16.52 -11.54
CA PHE A 42 -0.61 -16.90 -11.83
C PHE A 42 -0.47 -17.25 -13.31
N ALA A 43 0.57 -16.72 -13.96
CA ALA A 43 1.05 -17.20 -15.25
C ALA A 43 2.34 -17.99 -15.02
N ILE A 44 2.41 -19.23 -15.50
CA ILE A 44 3.56 -20.11 -15.27
C ILE A 44 3.97 -20.80 -16.57
N ARG A 45 5.20 -20.58 -17.02
CA ARG A 45 5.83 -21.29 -18.15
C ARG A 45 6.89 -22.24 -17.63
N ARG A 46 6.75 -23.54 -17.93
CA ARG A 46 7.71 -24.60 -17.59
C ARG A 46 8.30 -25.25 -18.83
N TRP A 47 9.60 -25.42 -18.87
CA TRP A 47 10.27 -26.28 -19.85
C TRP A 47 10.21 -27.74 -19.39
N ALA A 48 10.58 -28.66 -20.27
CA ALA A 48 10.48 -30.10 -20.03
C ALA A 48 11.25 -30.58 -18.77
N ASP A 49 12.31 -29.87 -18.39
CA ASP A 49 13.17 -30.12 -17.23
C ASP A 49 12.87 -29.19 -16.03
N SER A 50 11.89 -28.29 -16.14
CA SER A 50 11.49 -27.42 -15.03
C SER A 50 10.84 -28.21 -13.90
N SER A 51 11.08 -27.81 -12.66
CA SER A 51 10.35 -28.39 -11.53
C SER A 51 8.88 -27.94 -11.52
N LEU A 52 8.03 -28.68 -10.83
CA LEU A 52 6.62 -28.27 -10.62
C LEU A 52 6.51 -26.97 -9.81
N GLY A 53 7.50 -26.65 -8.98
CA GLY A 53 7.47 -25.52 -8.06
C GLY A 53 6.63 -25.77 -6.80
N PRO A 54 6.49 -24.76 -5.93
CA PRO A 54 5.68 -24.87 -4.73
C PRO A 54 4.18 -24.87 -5.08
N ASN A 55 3.37 -25.39 -4.15
CA ASN A 55 1.93 -25.21 -4.21
C ASN A 55 1.59 -23.72 -4.10
N LEU A 56 0.72 -23.24 -5.00
CA LEU A 56 0.27 -21.87 -5.05
C LEU A 56 -1.19 -21.79 -4.57
N PRO A 57 -1.59 -20.71 -3.87
CA PRO A 57 -2.95 -20.52 -3.40
C PRO A 57 -3.87 -20.13 -4.56
N GLU A 58 -4.36 -21.14 -5.29
CA GLU A 58 -5.29 -21.00 -6.42
C GLU A 58 -6.73 -21.33 -6.00
N ASN A 59 -7.71 -20.64 -6.62
CA ASN A 59 -9.13 -20.79 -6.32
C ASN A 59 -9.93 -21.11 -7.59
N ALA A 60 -11.09 -21.75 -7.41
CA ALA A 60 -12.07 -21.86 -8.48
C ALA A 60 -12.76 -20.51 -8.66
N VAL A 61 -12.80 -20.02 -9.91
CA VAL A 61 -13.35 -18.72 -10.30
C VAL A 61 -14.41 -18.92 -11.38
N ASN A 62 -15.42 -18.04 -11.40
CA ASN A 62 -16.36 -17.95 -12.49
C ASN A 62 -15.73 -17.15 -13.63
N PHE A 63 -15.55 -17.79 -14.78
CA PHE A 63 -15.07 -17.14 -15.99
C PHE A 63 -15.63 -17.85 -17.22
N THR A 64 -15.64 -17.15 -18.36
CA THR A 64 -15.92 -17.76 -19.67
C THR A 64 -14.61 -18.01 -20.40
N ALA A 65 -14.49 -19.18 -21.03
CA ALA A 65 -13.37 -19.53 -21.89
C ALA A 65 -13.84 -19.79 -23.31
N SER A 66 -13.08 -19.28 -24.27
CA SER A 66 -13.34 -19.50 -25.69
C SER A 66 -12.04 -19.50 -26.49
N GLU A 67 -12.03 -20.27 -27.56
CA GLU A 67 -10.98 -20.15 -28.57
C GLU A 67 -11.21 -18.91 -29.45
N ALA A 68 -10.14 -18.15 -29.71
CA ALA A 68 -10.14 -16.94 -30.50
C ALA A 68 -8.99 -16.95 -31.50
N GLY A 69 -9.13 -17.74 -32.57
CA GLY A 69 -8.09 -17.96 -33.58
C GLY A 69 -6.90 -18.71 -33.00
N ASP A 70 -5.74 -18.06 -32.96
CA ASP A 70 -4.48 -18.55 -32.42
C ASP A 70 -4.38 -18.46 -30.89
N ALA A 71 -5.42 -17.98 -30.21
CA ALA A 71 -5.43 -17.77 -28.77
C ALA A 71 -6.58 -18.49 -28.06
N VAL A 72 -6.43 -18.65 -26.74
CA VAL A 72 -7.53 -18.91 -25.81
C VAL A 72 -7.78 -17.62 -25.02
N GLU A 73 -9.04 -17.23 -24.88
CA GLU A 73 -9.46 -16.10 -24.05
C GLU A 73 -10.19 -16.59 -22.81
N LEU A 74 -9.76 -16.09 -21.66
CA LEU A 74 -10.38 -16.31 -20.36
C LEU A 74 -10.93 -14.96 -19.87
N VAL A 75 -12.24 -14.87 -19.60
CA VAL A 75 -12.91 -13.62 -19.24
C VAL A 75 -13.63 -13.77 -17.91
N THR A 76 -13.18 -13.01 -16.90
CA THR A 76 -13.87 -12.85 -15.61
C THR A 76 -14.74 -11.59 -15.64
N ASP A 77 -15.35 -11.23 -14.52
CA ASP A 77 -16.09 -9.97 -14.37
C ASP A 77 -15.18 -8.72 -14.50
N TYR A 78 -13.87 -8.87 -14.33
CA TYR A 78 -12.93 -7.74 -14.25
C TYR A 78 -11.92 -7.70 -15.38
N ILE A 79 -11.43 -8.86 -15.82
CA ILE A 79 -10.32 -8.95 -16.76
C ILE A 79 -10.58 -9.96 -17.88
N ARG A 80 -9.97 -9.68 -19.02
CA ARG A 80 -9.80 -10.61 -20.15
C ARG A 80 -8.32 -10.96 -20.28
N VAL A 81 -8.02 -12.25 -20.19
CA VAL A 81 -6.69 -12.82 -20.39
C VAL A 81 -6.68 -13.55 -21.73
N ARG A 82 -5.98 -12.99 -22.72
CA ARG A 82 -5.73 -13.63 -24.02
C ARG A 82 -4.36 -14.33 -23.95
N VAL A 83 -4.35 -15.63 -24.23
CA VAL A 83 -3.15 -16.48 -24.20
C VAL A 83 -2.92 -17.07 -25.58
N ASP A 84 -1.77 -16.78 -26.20
CA ASP A 84 -1.38 -17.40 -27.46
C ASP A 84 -1.13 -18.91 -27.28
N LYS A 85 -1.79 -19.73 -28.11
CA LYS A 85 -1.77 -21.20 -27.98
C LYS A 85 -0.39 -21.81 -28.21
N SER A 86 0.46 -21.17 -29.01
CA SER A 86 1.74 -21.74 -29.46
C SER A 86 2.94 -21.24 -28.66
N THR A 87 2.90 -19.97 -28.26
CA THR A 87 4.00 -19.27 -27.60
C THR A 87 3.74 -19.03 -26.12
N PHE A 88 2.49 -19.15 -25.67
CA PHE A 88 2.06 -18.80 -24.33
C PHE A 88 2.35 -17.33 -23.98
N ARG A 89 2.28 -16.45 -24.99
CA ARG A 89 2.34 -15.00 -24.79
C ARG A 89 1.00 -14.49 -24.27
N LEU A 90 1.04 -13.64 -23.25
CA LEU A 90 -0.16 -13.10 -22.61
C LEU A 90 -0.44 -11.65 -22.99
N ARG A 91 -1.73 -11.33 -23.09
CA ARG A 91 -2.26 -9.97 -23.06
C ARG A 91 -3.43 -9.90 -22.08
N VAL A 92 -3.36 -8.99 -21.13
CA VAL A 92 -4.40 -8.74 -20.13
C VAL A 92 -5.04 -7.39 -20.39
N SER A 93 -6.36 -7.36 -20.39
CA SER A 93 -7.15 -6.15 -20.59
C SER A 93 -8.33 -6.12 -19.62
N LYS A 94 -8.86 -4.93 -19.37
CA LYS A 94 -10.20 -4.79 -18.78
C LYS A 94 -11.23 -5.38 -19.74
N VAL A 95 -12.41 -5.71 -19.22
CA VAL A 95 -13.50 -6.27 -20.05
C VAL A 95 -13.92 -5.33 -21.20
N ASN A 96 -13.73 -4.01 -21.04
CA ASN A 96 -13.97 -2.99 -22.07
C ASN A 96 -12.88 -2.89 -23.16
N GLY A 97 -11.83 -3.73 -23.10
CA GLY A 97 -10.74 -3.78 -24.07
C GLY A 97 -9.52 -2.90 -23.76
N GLU A 98 -9.56 -2.07 -22.71
CA GLU A 98 -8.39 -1.30 -22.29
C GLU A 98 -7.26 -2.23 -21.82
N VAL A 99 -6.11 -2.17 -22.49
CA VAL A 99 -4.96 -3.06 -22.19
C VAL A 99 -4.31 -2.64 -20.89
N LEU A 100 -4.11 -3.60 -20.00
CA LEU A 100 -3.43 -3.42 -18.72
C LEU A 100 -1.95 -3.81 -18.83
N MET A 101 -1.69 -5.03 -19.34
CA MET A 101 -0.35 -5.61 -19.47
C MET A 101 -0.29 -6.44 -20.75
N GLU A 102 0.83 -6.38 -21.45
CA GLU A 102 1.10 -7.20 -22.63
C GLU A 102 2.55 -7.67 -22.62
N GLU A 103 2.78 -8.96 -22.82
CA GLU A 103 4.12 -9.49 -23.05
C GLU A 103 4.60 -9.10 -24.45
N ALA A 104 5.81 -8.54 -24.52
CA ALA A 104 6.44 -8.11 -25.78
C ALA A 104 7.10 -9.29 -26.52
N ALA A 105 7.50 -10.34 -25.81
CA ALA A 105 8.03 -11.57 -26.39
C ALA A 105 7.68 -12.78 -25.51
N PRO A 106 7.64 -14.00 -26.08
CA PRO A 106 7.45 -15.21 -25.29
C PRO A 106 8.56 -15.38 -24.23
N PRO A 107 8.25 -15.88 -23.02
CA PRO A 107 9.26 -16.18 -22.00
C PRO A 107 10.35 -17.10 -22.55
N LYS A 108 11.62 -16.77 -22.29
CA LYS A 108 12.77 -17.52 -22.82
C LYS A 108 13.83 -17.79 -21.76
N ARG A 109 14.61 -18.87 -21.97
CA ARG A 109 15.84 -19.13 -21.22
C ARG A 109 17.01 -18.36 -21.82
N ALA A 110 17.89 -17.87 -20.97
CA ALA A 110 19.16 -17.25 -21.32
C ALA A 110 20.25 -17.82 -20.39
N GLY A 111 20.82 -18.97 -20.77
CA GLY A 111 21.68 -19.74 -19.87
C GLY A 111 20.88 -20.29 -18.69
N GLU A 112 21.33 -20.00 -17.46
CA GLU A 112 20.62 -20.37 -16.21
C GLU A 112 19.49 -19.39 -15.85
N ASP A 113 19.37 -18.28 -16.58
CA ASP A 113 18.40 -17.23 -16.29
C ASP A 113 17.14 -17.37 -17.16
N ILE A 114 16.07 -16.73 -16.70
CA ILE A 114 14.83 -16.61 -17.46
C ILE A 114 14.54 -15.14 -17.73
N VAL A 115 14.22 -14.84 -18.98
CA VAL A 115 13.90 -13.49 -19.43
C VAL A 115 12.42 -13.41 -19.78
N LEU A 116 11.76 -12.42 -19.19
CA LEU A 116 10.40 -11.99 -19.47
C LEU A 116 10.46 -10.58 -20.05
N ASP A 117 9.85 -10.36 -21.20
CA ASP A 117 9.80 -9.06 -21.87
C ASP A 117 8.34 -8.60 -21.92
N PHE A 118 8.04 -7.45 -21.32
CA PHE A 118 6.73 -6.82 -21.31
C PHE A 118 6.78 -5.47 -22.05
N GLN A 119 5.63 -5.06 -22.58
CA GLN A 119 5.43 -3.71 -23.07
C GLN A 119 5.28 -2.75 -21.88
N LEU A 120 5.85 -1.55 -22.04
CA LEU A 120 5.67 -0.44 -21.10
C LEU A 120 4.98 0.70 -21.85
N ARG A 121 3.72 1.01 -21.50
CA ARG A 121 2.90 1.94 -22.31
C ARG A 121 3.38 3.39 -22.15
N PRO A 122 3.17 4.29 -23.12
CA PRO A 122 3.50 5.71 -22.95
C PRO A 122 2.82 6.30 -21.70
N GLY A 123 3.58 7.02 -20.86
CA GLY A 123 3.07 7.65 -19.63
C GLY A 123 2.78 6.71 -18.46
N GLU A 124 2.99 5.40 -18.61
CA GLU A 124 2.83 4.43 -17.53
C GLU A 124 4.00 4.51 -16.53
N GLU A 125 3.73 4.95 -15.31
CA GLU A 125 4.68 4.89 -14.20
C GLU A 125 4.57 3.57 -13.43
N CYS A 126 5.72 3.09 -12.96
CA CYS A 126 5.84 1.89 -12.14
C CYS A 126 6.47 2.22 -10.77
N PHE A 127 6.11 1.44 -9.75
CA PHE A 127 6.56 1.56 -8.37
C PHE A 127 6.84 0.19 -7.74
N GLY A 128 7.28 0.15 -6.49
CA GLY A 128 7.62 -1.08 -5.78
C GLY A 128 9.06 -1.50 -6.04
N LEU A 129 9.35 -2.81 -6.12
CA LEU A 129 10.67 -3.43 -6.37
C LEU A 129 11.69 -3.38 -5.21
N GLY A 130 11.20 -3.36 -3.99
CA GLY A 130 11.98 -3.41 -2.74
C GLY A 130 12.36 -2.05 -2.16
N PRO A 131 12.89 -2.03 -0.93
CA PRO A 131 13.33 -0.81 -0.27
C PRO A 131 14.59 -0.24 -0.96
N ARG A 132 14.55 1.04 -1.34
CA ARG A 132 15.62 1.76 -2.05
C ARG A 132 15.79 3.17 -1.51
N ALA A 133 16.96 3.77 -1.78
CA ALA A 133 17.30 5.13 -1.37
C ALA A 133 17.08 6.19 -2.48
N ASP A 134 16.53 5.76 -3.62
CA ASP A 134 16.38 6.59 -4.81
C ASP A 134 15.55 7.83 -4.50
N ALA A 135 15.98 9.00 -5.00
CA ALA A 135 15.20 10.22 -4.85
C ALA A 135 13.91 10.18 -5.69
N SER A 136 13.89 9.45 -6.80
CA SER A 136 12.69 9.17 -7.57
C SER A 136 11.92 8.01 -6.95
N ILE A 137 10.63 8.21 -6.72
CA ILE A 137 9.74 7.12 -6.27
C ILE A 137 9.37 6.17 -7.42
N GLY A 138 9.22 6.72 -8.64
CA GLY A 138 8.96 5.96 -9.86
C GLY A 138 10.19 5.19 -10.33
N THR A 139 9.97 4.01 -10.89
CA THR A 139 11.02 3.10 -11.37
C THR A 139 11.22 3.11 -12.88
N ARG A 140 10.35 3.79 -13.63
CA ARG A 140 10.56 4.03 -15.07
C ARG A 140 11.87 4.77 -15.29
N GLY A 141 12.64 4.34 -16.29
CA GLY A 141 13.96 4.91 -16.60
C GLY A 141 15.12 4.27 -15.81
N SER A 142 14.85 3.31 -14.94
CA SER A 142 15.87 2.72 -14.05
C SER A 142 16.15 1.25 -14.36
N ARG A 143 17.32 0.78 -13.90
CA ARG A 143 17.64 -0.65 -13.77
C ARG A 143 17.69 -1.00 -12.29
N ILE A 144 16.94 -2.02 -11.87
CA ILE A 144 16.77 -2.37 -10.46
C ILE A 144 17.03 -3.85 -10.27
N VAL A 145 17.96 -4.18 -9.37
CA VAL A 145 18.15 -5.54 -8.86
C VAL A 145 17.43 -5.68 -7.53
N THR A 146 16.60 -6.70 -7.36
CA THR A 146 15.76 -6.86 -6.18
C THR A 146 15.44 -8.31 -5.82
N ARG A 147 15.19 -8.53 -4.53
CA ARG A 147 14.60 -9.77 -3.99
C ARG A 147 13.18 -9.56 -3.45
N THR A 148 12.61 -8.38 -3.66
CA THR A 148 11.21 -8.05 -3.32
C THR A 148 10.50 -7.64 -4.61
N PRO A 149 10.20 -8.59 -5.51
CA PRO A 149 9.85 -8.31 -6.89
C PRO A 149 8.35 -8.00 -7.08
N LEU A 150 7.75 -7.20 -6.19
CA LEU A 150 6.41 -6.67 -6.35
C LEU A 150 6.48 -5.32 -7.07
N LEU A 151 5.88 -5.24 -8.25
CA LEU A 151 5.74 -4.02 -9.05
C LEU A 151 4.29 -3.57 -9.05
N LEU A 152 4.06 -2.26 -8.93
CA LEU A 152 2.76 -1.63 -9.11
C LEU A 152 2.83 -0.72 -10.33
N SER A 153 1.76 -0.68 -11.12
CA SER A 153 1.66 0.17 -12.30
C SER A 153 0.47 1.11 -12.21
N THR A 154 0.67 2.36 -12.64
CA THR A 154 -0.41 3.35 -12.87
C THR A 154 -1.41 2.90 -13.93
N ALA A 155 -1.11 1.84 -14.68
CA ALA A 155 -2.05 1.13 -15.55
C ALA A 155 -3.22 0.48 -14.81
N GLY A 156 -3.15 0.35 -13.48
CA GLY A 156 -4.17 -0.36 -12.69
C GLY A 156 -3.90 -1.85 -12.56
N TYR A 157 -2.63 -2.25 -12.56
CA TYR A 157 -2.23 -3.63 -12.27
C TYR A 157 -0.98 -3.68 -11.40
N GLY A 158 -0.83 -4.79 -10.68
CA GLY A 158 0.42 -5.18 -10.04
C GLY A 158 0.94 -6.50 -10.57
N MET A 159 2.23 -6.73 -10.37
CA MET A 159 2.89 -7.97 -10.77
C MET A 159 3.90 -8.40 -9.71
N PHE A 160 3.87 -9.68 -9.35
CA PHE A 160 4.81 -10.27 -8.39
C PHE A 160 5.51 -11.49 -9.00
N GLN A 161 6.84 -11.48 -9.07
CA GLN A 161 7.59 -12.61 -9.60
C GLN A 161 7.60 -13.78 -8.62
N LEU A 162 7.40 -14.99 -9.14
CA LEU A 162 7.36 -16.21 -8.35
C LEU A 162 8.77 -16.76 -8.17
N GLY A 163 9.19 -16.90 -6.92
CA GLY A 163 10.49 -17.44 -6.53
C GLY A 163 11.09 -16.68 -5.36
N SER A 164 12.21 -17.17 -4.84
CA SER A 164 12.99 -16.51 -3.78
C SER A 164 14.32 -15.95 -4.29
N GLY A 165 14.54 -16.03 -5.60
CA GLY A 165 15.77 -15.61 -6.27
C GLY A 165 15.89 -14.09 -6.40
N GLU A 166 16.95 -13.69 -7.08
CA GLU A 166 17.19 -12.30 -7.45
C GLU A 166 16.60 -12.01 -8.83
N TYR A 167 16.06 -10.81 -8.99
CA TYR A 167 15.47 -10.33 -10.23
C TYR A 167 16.12 -9.03 -10.65
N GLU A 168 16.43 -8.89 -11.94
CA GLU A 168 16.82 -7.64 -12.55
C GLU A 168 15.69 -7.10 -13.42
N TYR A 169 15.26 -5.88 -13.14
CA TYR A 169 14.29 -5.13 -13.92
C TYR A 169 15.04 -4.07 -14.74
N ASP A 170 14.92 -4.12 -16.06
CA ASP A 170 15.32 -3.01 -16.94
C ASP A 170 14.06 -2.28 -17.41
N LEU A 171 13.87 -1.07 -16.86
CA LEU A 171 12.75 -0.17 -17.12
C LEU A 171 13.15 1.07 -17.94
N THR A 172 14.33 1.04 -18.60
CA THR A 172 14.89 2.18 -19.33
C THR A 172 14.23 2.42 -20.69
N ALA A 173 14.06 1.36 -21.47
CA ALA A 173 13.49 1.39 -22.83
C ALA A 173 12.30 0.44 -23.02
N GLY A 174 11.98 -0.37 -22.01
CA GLY A 174 10.90 -1.34 -22.02
C GLY A 174 10.66 -1.85 -20.60
N HIS A 175 10.06 -3.03 -20.46
CA HIS A 175 9.93 -3.70 -19.17
C HIS A 175 10.48 -5.11 -19.31
N ARG A 176 11.78 -5.27 -19.08
CA ARG A 176 12.45 -6.58 -19.08
C ARG A 176 12.69 -7.03 -17.65
N VAL A 177 12.34 -8.27 -17.36
CA VAL A 177 12.64 -8.94 -16.09
C VAL A 177 13.55 -10.12 -16.37
N VAL A 178 14.71 -10.16 -15.71
CA VAL A 178 15.62 -11.30 -15.69
C VAL A 178 15.52 -11.96 -14.32
N ALA A 179 14.93 -13.15 -14.27
CA ALA A 179 14.92 -13.99 -13.09
C ALA A 179 16.22 -14.81 -13.06
N ARG A 180 17.09 -14.53 -12.09
CA ARG A 180 18.42 -15.14 -11.99
C ARG A 180 18.32 -16.59 -11.51
N LYS A 181 19.02 -17.51 -12.19
CA LYS A 181 19.08 -18.94 -11.83
C LYS A 181 17.69 -19.57 -11.61
N ALA A 182 16.74 -19.23 -12.48
CA ALA A 182 15.36 -19.67 -12.38
C ALA A 182 15.11 -20.88 -13.29
N ASP A 183 14.36 -21.87 -12.78
CA ASP A 183 14.04 -23.09 -13.53
C ASP A 183 12.80 -22.95 -14.42
N ARG A 184 11.89 -22.02 -14.07
CA ARG A 184 10.61 -21.74 -14.75
C ARG A 184 10.28 -20.25 -14.72
N ALA A 185 9.51 -19.78 -15.70
CA ALA A 185 8.99 -18.42 -15.70
C ALA A 185 7.69 -18.40 -14.91
N GLY A 186 7.52 -17.44 -14.01
CA GLY A 186 6.31 -17.37 -13.22
C GLY A 186 6.10 -16.01 -12.58
N TYR A 187 4.90 -15.46 -12.74
CA TYR A 187 4.47 -14.26 -12.03
C TYR A 187 2.99 -14.37 -11.63
N ALA A 188 2.61 -13.67 -10.57
CA ALA A 188 1.23 -13.35 -10.26
C ALA A 188 0.90 -11.98 -10.86
N PHE A 189 -0.25 -11.90 -11.53
CA PHE A 189 -0.84 -10.66 -12.02
C PHE A 189 -2.02 -10.28 -11.11
N TYR A 190 -2.12 -9.00 -10.77
CA TYR A 190 -3.19 -8.44 -9.94
C TYR A 190 -3.85 -7.29 -10.69
N TYR A 191 -5.15 -7.39 -11.01
CA TYR A 191 -5.92 -6.23 -11.41
C TYR A 191 -6.32 -5.42 -10.17
N GLY A 192 -5.97 -4.15 -10.17
CA GLY A 192 -6.24 -3.24 -9.06
C GLY A 192 -6.21 -1.80 -9.55
N PRO A 193 -7.36 -1.22 -9.96
CA PRO A 193 -7.40 0.16 -10.45
C PRO A 193 -6.99 1.16 -9.37
N ASN A 194 -7.11 0.80 -8.09
CA ASN A 194 -6.45 1.47 -6.99
C ASN A 194 -5.28 0.61 -6.47
N PRO A 195 -4.12 1.21 -6.14
CA PRO A 195 -2.97 0.48 -5.60
C PRO A 195 -3.26 -0.37 -4.35
N LYS A 196 -4.23 0.02 -3.51
CA LYS A 196 -4.65 -0.80 -2.35
C LYS A 196 -5.26 -2.15 -2.76
N ASP A 197 -6.03 -2.19 -3.86
CA ASP A 197 -6.59 -3.42 -4.41
C ASP A 197 -5.48 -4.39 -4.83
N ILE A 198 -4.34 -3.87 -5.31
CA ILE A 198 -3.16 -4.67 -5.66
C ILE A 198 -2.56 -5.33 -4.40
N PHE A 199 -2.46 -4.59 -3.28
CA PHE A 199 -1.94 -5.15 -2.03
C PHE A 199 -2.85 -6.25 -1.48
N GLU A 200 -4.17 -6.08 -1.58
CA GLU A 200 -5.14 -7.10 -1.17
C GLU A 200 -5.00 -8.40 -1.98
N GLU A 201 -4.88 -8.28 -3.30
CA GLU A 201 -4.64 -9.45 -4.15
C GLU A 201 -3.25 -10.07 -3.88
N HIS A 202 -2.25 -9.24 -3.57
CA HIS A 202 -0.93 -9.73 -3.19
C HIS A 202 -0.96 -10.50 -1.85
N ALA A 203 -1.76 -10.05 -0.87
CA ALA A 203 -1.93 -10.70 0.42
C ALA A 203 -2.46 -12.13 0.30
N LYS A 204 -3.26 -12.42 -0.74
CA LYS A 204 -3.73 -13.79 -1.05
C LYS A 204 -2.58 -14.74 -1.46
N VAL A 205 -1.48 -14.19 -1.97
CA VAL A 205 -0.28 -14.92 -2.43
C VAL A 205 0.85 -14.91 -1.39
N ARG A 206 0.95 -13.80 -0.65
CA ARG A 206 1.95 -13.54 0.40
C ARG A 206 1.22 -13.04 1.65
N PRO A 207 0.57 -13.97 2.40
CA PRO A 207 -0.26 -13.58 3.53
C PRO A 207 0.56 -12.95 4.65
N SER A 208 -0.12 -12.07 5.34
CA SER A 208 0.33 -11.22 6.44
C SER A 208 0.13 -11.85 7.82
N SER A 209 -0.20 -13.15 7.89
CA SER A 209 -0.47 -13.88 9.14
C SER A 209 0.69 -13.86 10.14
N ASN A 210 1.90 -13.55 9.68
CA ASN A 210 3.09 -13.38 10.52
C ASN A 210 3.46 -11.91 10.78
N LEU A 211 2.57 -10.93 10.54
CA LEU A 211 2.86 -9.52 10.80
C LEU A 211 3.25 -9.33 12.27
N ARG A 212 4.51 -8.99 12.51
CA ARG A 212 5.04 -8.73 13.84
C ARG A 212 4.92 -7.26 14.17
N ARG A 213 4.52 -6.93 15.39
CA ARG A 213 4.60 -5.54 15.91
C ARG A 213 6.02 -4.97 15.85
N ALA A 214 7.04 -5.84 15.90
CA ALA A 214 8.45 -5.49 15.73
C ALA A 214 8.82 -5.02 14.30
N GLY A 215 7.90 -5.08 13.34
CA GLY A 215 8.12 -4.64 11.96
C GLY A 215 9.13 -5.48 11.17
N THR A 216 9.30 -5.11 9.91
CA THR A 216 10.29 -5.69 9.00
C THR A 216 11.48 -4.74 8.93
N ALA A 217 12.64 -5.21 9.38
CA ALA A 217 13.87 -4.43 9.30
C ALA A 217 14.22 -4.11 7.84
N LEU A 218 14.44 -2.83 7.56
CA LEU A 218 14.95 -2.37 6.28
C LEU A 218 16.47 -2.58 6.18
N PRO A 219 17.03 -2.66 4.97
CA PRO A 219 18.48 -2.63 4.79
C PRO A 219 19.07 -1.37 5.43
N GLU A 220 20.17 -1.54 6.16
CA GLU A 220 20.88 -0.40 6.75
C GLU A 220 21.39 0.54 5.66
N THR A 221 21.33 1.84 5.97
CA THR A 221 21.94 2.87 5.12
C THR A 221 23.46 2.82 5.26
N PRO A 222 24.24 2.66 4.18
CA PRO A 222 25.69 2.64 4.24
C PRO A 222 26.28 3.94 4.82
N GLY A 223 27.49 3.86 5.40
CA GLY A 223 28.22 5.03 5.90
C GLY A 223 27.77 5.53 7.28
N GLU A 224 28.31 6.69 7.67
CA GLU A 224 28.04 7.32 8.97
C GLU A 224 26.62 7.90 9.06
N ALA A 225 26.06 7.86 10.27
CA ALA A 225 24.74 8.41 10.53
C ALA A 225 24.74 9.95 10.40
N SER A 226 23.84 10.46 9.56
CA SER A 226 23.75 11.88 9.20
C SER A 226 22.32 12.27 8.80
N TRP A 227 22.10 13.53 8.47
CA TRP A 227 20.84 13.97 7.86
C TRP A 227 20.56 13.27 6.52
N ASP A 228 21.59 13.11 5.69
CA ASP A 228 21.47 12.44 4.39
C ASP A 228 21.11 10.97 4.58
N SER A 229 21.75 10.26 5.51
CA SER A 229 21.43 8.86 5.77
C SER A 229 20.01 8.68 6.33
N LEU A 230 19.51 9.65 7.11
CA LEU A 230 18.12 9.66 7.59
C LEU A 230 17.15 9.91 6.43
N GLN A 231 17.49 10.79 5.49
CA GLN A 231 16.69 11.01 4.29
C GLN A 231 16.57 9.74 3.45
N GLU A 232 17.68 9.03 3.23
CA GLU A 232 17.64 7.75 2.54
C GLU A 232 16.83 6.68 3.29
N THR A 233 16.87 6.71 4.63
CA THR A 233 16.06 5.81 5.47
C THR A 233 14.57 6.03 5.24
N VAL A 234 14.12 7.29 5.20
CA VAL A 234 12.71 7.64 4.88
C VAL A 234 12.33 7.16 3.48
N ARG A 235 13.21 7.34 2.49
CA ARG A 235 12.99 6.82 1.13
C ARG A 235 12.85 5.30 1.14
N ARG A 236 13.74 4.58 1.84
CA ARG A 236 13.67 3.11 1.97
C ARG A 236 12.36 2.65 2.58
N MET A 237 11.81 3.38 3.55
CA MET A 237 10.48 3.08 4.12
C MET A 237 9.37 3.21 3.08
N ILE A 238 9.36 4.31 2.30
CA ILE A 238 8.35 4.57 1.27
C ILE A 238 8.45 3.57 0.12
N HIS A 239 9.65 3.29 -0.37
CA HIS A 239 9.87 2.28 -1.40
C HIS A 239 9.54 0.87 -0.90
N GLY A 240 9.90 0.57 0.34
CA GLY A 240 9.58 -0.70 1.00
C GLY A 240 8.08 -0.91 1.11
N SER A 241 7.32 0.10 1.52
CA SER A 241 5.86 0.00 1.62
C SER A 241 5.21 -0.19 0.26
N LEU A 242 5.64 0.55 -0.77
CA LEU A 242 5.24 0.30 -2.16
C LEU A 242 5.63 -1.09 -2.67
N SER A 243 6.43 -1.85 -1.93
CA SER A 243 6.86 -3.22 -2.29
C SER A 243 6.20 -4.28 -1.40
N GLY A 244 5.13 -3.93 -0.70
CA GLY A 244 4.38 -4.84 0.16
C GLY A 244 5.01 -5.08 1.54
N ILE A 245 6.03 -4.29 1.93
CA ILE A 245 6.52 -4.32 3.31
C ILE A 245 5.54 -3.56 4.19
N MET A 246 4.70 -4.31 4.90
CA MET A 246 3.56 -3.72 5.60
C MET A 246 3.93 -2.78 6.75
N LEU A 247 4.96 -3.14 7.51
CA LEU A 247 5.43 -2.37 8.66
C LEU A 247 6.95 -2.19 8.57
N PRO A 248 7.44 -1.26 7.73
CA PRO A 248 8.87 -1.04 7.57
C PRO A 248 9.46 -0.46 8.86
N ARG A 249 10.62 -0.99 9.28
CA ARG A 249 11.34 -0.56 10.49
C ARG A 249 12.77 -0.14 10.15
N PHE A 250 13.22 0.92 10.80
CA PHE A 250 14.64 1.29 10.87
C PHE A 250 15.08 1.39 12.34
N ASP A 251 16.39 1.38 12.57
CA ASP A 251 16.98 1.61 13.89
C ASP A 251 17.26 3.09 14.11
N ALA A 252 16.54 3.71 15.05
CA ALA A 252 16.73 5.12 15.41
C ALA A 252 17.97 5.35 16.27
N ASP A 253 18.44 4.33 17.02
CA ASP A 253 19.61 4.45 17.90
C ASP A 253 20.90 4.56 17.10
N ARG A 254 20.90 4.13 15.84
CA ARG A 254 21.95 4.42 14.85
C ARG A 254 22.30 5.92 14.81
N TYR A 255 21.32 6.79 15.02
CA TYR A 255 21.49 8.24 14.93
C TYR A 255 21.88 8.88 16.28
N ALA A 256 22.03 8.10 17.35
CA ALA A 256 22.39 8.61 18.67
C ALA A 256 23.70 9.42 18.61
N GLY A 257 23.72 10.57 19.30
CA GLY A 257 24.87 11.48 19.29
C GLY A 257 25.02 12.34 18.01
N THR A 258 24.21 12.13 16.98
CA THR A 258 24.24 12.95 15.75
C THR A 258 23.23 14.10 15.79
N PRO A 259 23.40 15.14 14.96
CA PRO A 259 22.39 16.20 14.80
C PRO A 259 21.00 15.69 14.34
N ALA A 260 20.93 14.53 13.68
CA ALA A 260 19.68 13.94 13.18
C ALA A 260 18.93 13.09 14.25
N ALA A 261 19.54 12.85 15.42
CA ALA A 261 19.02 11.96 16.46
C ALA A 261 17.58 12.26 16.90
N ALA A 262 17.27 13.54 17.10
CA ALA A 262 15.94 13.95 17.54
C ALA A 262 14.88 13.63 16.48
N ARG A 263 15.18 13.90 15.21
CA ARG A 263 14.27 13.60 14.09
C ARG A 263 14.08 12.11 13.90
N ALA A 264 15.15 11.32 14.00
CA ALA A 264 15.08 9.86 13.91
C ALA A 264 14.15 9.27 14.99
N ARG A 265 14.27 9.73 16.24
CA ARG A 265 13.38 9.33 17.34
C ARG A 265 11.94 9.77 17.12
N GLN A 266 11.70 10.97 16.61
CA GLN A 266 10.34 11.43 16.26
C GLN A 266 9.71 10.57 15.17
N LEU A 267 10.47 10.23 14.12
CA LEU A 267 10.03 9.34 13.07
C LEU A 267 9.71 7.95 13.60
N ALA A 268 10.59 7.36 14.42
CA ALA A 268 10.33 6.07 15.04
C ALA A 268 9.10 6.08 15.95
N GLY A 269 8.90 7.16 16.72
CA GLY A 269 7.73 7.34 17.58
C GLY A 269 6.39 7.43 16.84
N LEU A 270 6.39 7.54 15.51
CA LEU A 270 5.22 7.35 14.67
C LEU A 270 4.90 5.88 14.41
N PHE A 271 5.53 4.91 15.07
CA PHE A 271 5.30 3.49 14.80
C PHE A 271 5.33 2.67 16.08
N PRO A 272 4.59 1.54 16.12
CA PRO A 272 4.53 0.67 17.30
C PRO A 272 5.90 0.08 17.69
N TRP A 273 6.82 -0.09 16.73
CA TRP A 273 8.17 -0.59 17.00
C TRP A 273 9.13 0.49 17.51
N GLY A 274 8.75 1.77 17.48
CA GLY A 274 9.58 2.88 17.96
C GLY A 274 9.50 3.12 19.47
N GLY A 275 8.85 2.23 20.22
CA GLY A 275 8.62 2.35 21.64
C GLY A 275 7.23 2.90 21.95
N GLU A 276 7.10 3.55 23.11
CA GLU A 276 5.82 4.09 23.52
C GLU A 276 5.37 5.24 22.62
N THR A 277 4.14 5.16 22.11
CA THR A 277 3.60 6.16 21.17
C THR A 277 2.20 6.61 21.58
N ARG A 278 1.86 7.87 21.31
CA ARG A 278 0.49 8.40 21.47
C ARG A 278 -0.44 8.00 20.33
N PHE A 279 0.09 7.32 19.31
CA PHE A 279 -0.67 6.85 18.15
C PHE A 279 -1.08 5.37 18.29
N GLU A 280 -1.02 4.78 19.49
CA GLU A 280 -1.34 3.36 19.70
C GLU A 280 -2.76 3.05 19.23
N ALA A 281 -3.76 3.82 19.68
CA ALA A 281 -5.15 3.66 19.27
C ALA A 281 -5.33 3.72 17.73
N PHE A 282 -4.62 4.65 17.08
CA PHE A 282 -4.63 4.79 15.63
C PHE A 282 -3.99 3.59 14.92
N PHE A 283 -2.81 3.14 15.38
CA PHE A 283 -2.09 2.06 14.70
C PHE A 283 -2.71 0.70 14.90
N GLU A 284 -3.42 0.42 16.00
CA GLU A 284 -4.09 -0.88 16.12
C GLU A 284 -5.09 -1.13 15.00
N ALA A 285 -5.83 -0.09 14.56
CA ALA A 285 -6.73 -0.19 13.41
C ALA A 285 -5.98 -0.50 12.11
N TYR A 286 -4.88 0.20 11.83
CA TYR A 286 -4.09 -0.04 10.62
C TYR A 286 -3.22 -1.30 10.67
N LEU A 287 -2.85 -1.78 11.86
CA LEU A 287 -2.20 -3.08 12.02
C LEU A 287 -3.19 -4.22 11.75
N ASP A 288 -4.46 -4.05 12.12
CA ASP A 288 -5.53 -4.97 11.73
C ASP A 288 -5.76 -4.95 10.22
N GLU A 289 -5.86 -3.76 9.60
CA GLU A 289 -5.95 -3.63 8.13
C GLU A 289 -4.75 -4.29 7.43
N ALA A 290 -3.53 -4.09 7.93
CA ALA A 290 -2.35 -4.75 7.40
C ALA A 290 -2.40 -6.28 7.55
N ARG A 291 -2.93 -6.81 8.66
CA ARG A 291 -3.07 -8.26 8.88
C ARG A 291 -4.11 -8.89 7.96
N GLU A 292 -5.25 -8.23 7.78
CA GLU A 292 -6.37 -8.80 7.03
C GLU A 292 -6.27 -8.53 5.53
N ARG A 293 -5.77 -7.35 5.15
CA ARG A 293 -5.77 -6.86 3.75
C ARG A 293 -4.37 -6.71 3.15
N GLY A 294 -3.31 -6.87 3.93
CA GLY A 294 -1.92 -6.75 3.46
C GLY A 294 -1.52 -5.34 3.04
N ILE A 295 -2.30 -4.33 3.42
CA ILE A 295 -2.04 -2.93 3.09
C ILE A 295 -0.95 -2.39 4.04
N PRO A 296 0.14 -1.79 3.53
CA PRO A 296 1.19 -1.23 4.37
C PRO A 296 0.75 -0.02 5.18
N LEU A 297 1.21 0.12 6.42
CA LEU A 297 0.88 1.28 7.26
C LEU A 297 1.41 2.62 6.71
N VAL A 298 2.54 2.57 6.02
CA VAL A 298 3.12 3.73 5.32
C VAL A 298 2.51 3.83 3.94
N HIS A 299 1.50 4.67 3.79
CA HIS A 299 0.84 4.95 2.52
C HIS A 299 1.65 5.99 1.73
N ALA A 300 2.48 5.51 0.81
CA ALA A 300 3.15 6.39 -0.15
C ALA A 300 2.11 7.18 -0.97
N LEU A 301 2.44 8.43 -1.35
CA LEU A 301 1.50 9.26 -2.12
C LEU A 301 1.03 8.60 -3.44
N PRO A 302 1.89 7.89 -4.21
CA PRO A 302 1.42 7.13 -5.38
C PRO A 302 0.37 6.06 -5.07
N ALA A 303 0.38 5.49 -3.86
CA ALA A 303 -0.58 4.47 -3.46
C ALA A 303 -1.97 5.07 -3.19
N GLN A 304 -2.02 6.24 -2.54
CA GLN A 304 -3.28 6.91 -2.18
C GLN A 304 -3.81 7.85 -3.27
N PHE A 305 -2.91 8.49 -4.01
CA PHE A 305 -3.23 9.47 -5.05
C PHE A 305 -2.55 9.09 -6.37
N PRO A 306 -2.87 7.93 -6.98
CA PRO A 306 -2.19 7.41 -8.17
C PRO A 306 -2.32 8.29 -9.41
N LYS A 307 -3.27 9.25 -9.40
CA LYS A 307 -3.53 10.20 -10.49
C LYS A 307 -2.99 11.61 -10.21
N ASP A 308 -2.28 11.81 -9.09
CA ASP A 308 -1.72 13.11 -8.71
C ASP A 308 -0.25 13.21 -9.12
N PRO A 309 0.08 13.90 -10.23
CA PRO A 309 1.45 13.94 -10.76
C PRO A 309 2.46 14.59 -9.80
N GLU A 310 2.04 15.49 -8.92
CA GLU A 310 2.92 16.05 -7.88
C GLU A 310 3.20 15.00 -6.80
N GLY A 311 2.17 14.27 -6.39
CA GLY A 311 2.27 13.17 -5.43
C GLY A 311 3.17 12.04 -5.94
N LEU A 312 3.12 11.75 -7.25
CA LEU A 312 3.98 10.76 -7.92
C LEU A 312 5.48 11.09 -7.87
N ARG A 313 5.89 12.26 -7.38
CA ARG A 313 7.29 12.67 -7.28
C ARG A 313 7.81 12.77 -5.85
N ARG A 314 6.96 12.54 -4.85
CA ARG A 314 7.32 12.72 -3.43
C ARG A 314 7.82 11.41 -2.84
N SER A 315 9.13 11.34 -2.59
CA SER A 315 9.81 10.21 -1.94
C SER A 315 10.26 10.52 -0.52
N ASP A 316 9.82 11.65 0.05
CA ASP A 316 10.28 12.18 1.34
C ASP A 316 9.12 12.60 2.28
N GLN A 317 7.89 12.27 1.90
CA GLN A 317 6.67 12.44 2.69
C GLN A 317 5.73 11.28 2.39
N PHE A 318 4.90 10.92 3.36
CA PHE A 318 4.02 9.77 3.28
C PHE A 318 2.81 9.97 4.17
N LEU A 319 1.74 9.25 3.89
CA LEU A 319 0.62 9.14 4.81
C LEU A 319 0.87 8.01 5.82
N LEU A 320 0.52 8.27 7.07
CA LEU A 320 0.28 7.26 8.09
C LEU A 320 -1.21 7.00 8.08
N GLY A 321 -1.62 5.79 7.68
CA GLY A 321 -3.01 5.55 7.35
C GLY A 321 -3.52 6.48 6.24
N ASP A 322 -4.77 6.90 6.31
CA ASP A 322 -5.40 7.77 5.31
C ASP A 322 -5.60 9.21 5.81
N GLU A 323 -5.38 9.44 7.10
CA GLU A 323 -5.72 10.64 7.83
C GLU A 323 -4.53 11.59 8.02
N LEU A 324 -3.32 11.06 8.20
CA LEU A 324 -2.16 11.85 8.61
C LEU A 324 -1.06 11.87 7.55
N LEU A 325 -0.66 13.06 7.09
CA LEU A 325 0.51 13.26 6.25
C LEU A 325 1.73 13.61 7.09
N ALA A 326 2.72 12.73 7.09
CA ALA A 326 4.03 12.95 7.68
C ALA A 326 5.01 13.53 6.66
N ALA A 327 5.60 14.68 7.01
CA ALA A 327 6.58 15.38 6.19
C ALA A 327 7.82 15.76 7.03
N PRO A 328 8.69 14.80 7.37
CA PRO A 328 9.83 15.05 8.25
C PRO A 328 10.81 16.09 7.68
N VAL A 329 11.28 17.04 8.47
CA VAL A 329 12.44 17.86 8.07
C VAL A 329 13.69 16.99 8.14
N LEU A 330 14.39 16.83 7.02
CA LEU A 330 15.52 15.91 6.86
C LEU A 330 16.83 16.65 6.56
N ASN A 331 16.99 17.84 7.12
CA ASN A 331 18.14 18.71 6.91
C ASN A 331 18.40 19.59 8.14
N PRO A 332 19.62 20.14 8.32
CA PRO A 332 19.97 20.94 9.50
C PRO A 332 19.33 22.34 9.50
N ALA A 333 18.79 22.82 8.37
CA ALA A 333 18.19 24.15 8.28
C ALA A 333 16.80 24.24 8.93
N GLY A 334 16.22 23.11 9.38
CA GLY A 334 14.96 23.12 10.12
C GLY A 334 13.72 23.41 9.25
N ARG A 335 13.88 23.49 7.92
CA ARG A 335 12.82 23.87 6.98
C ARG A 335 12.70 22.94 5.78
N ARG A 336 11.50 22.83 5.21
CA ARG A 336 11.26 22.10 3.96
C ARG A 336 10.03 22.60 3.21
N ALA A 337 10.01 22.34 1.90
CA ALA A 337 8.80 22.33 1.12
C ALA A 337 7.98 21.06 1.42
N VAL A 338 6.67 21.22 1.58
CA VAL A 338 5.70 20.12 1.79
C VAL A 338 4.62 20.23 0.73
N TYR A 339 4.41 19.16 -0.03
CA TYR A 339 3.27 19.07 -0.93
C TYR A 339 2.05 18.54 -0.18
N LEU A 340 0.95 19.28 -0.18
CA LEU A 340 -0.33 18.84 0.37
C LEU A 340 -1.19 18.30 -0.79
N PRO A 341 -1.56 17.01 -0.81
CA PRO A 341 -2.43 16.44 -1.84
C PRO A 341 -3.85 17.02 -1.82
N MET A 342 -4.72 16.55 -2.71
CA MET A 342 -6.14 16.95 -2.74
C MET A 342 -6.82 16.82 -1.36
N GLY A 343 -7.48 17.91 -0.93
CA GLY A 343 -8.20 17.97 0.34
C GLY A 343 -7.99 19.31 1.04
N ARG A 344 -8.32 19.37 2.33
CA ARG A 344 -7.85 20.40 3.26
C ARG A 344 -7.06 19.70 4.35
N TRP A 345 -6.02 20.35 4.85
CA TRP A 345 -5.03 19.76 5.74
C TRP A 345 -4.74 20.68 6.91
N THR A 346 -4.86 20.17 8.13
CA THR A 346 -4.59 20.89 9.36
C THR A 346 -3.20 20.50 9.89
N ASP A 347 -2.27 21.46 9.99
CA ASP A 347 -0.98 21.23 10.67
C ASP A 347 -1.24 20.97 12.16
N LEU A 348 -0.93 19.77 12.65
CA LEU A 348 -1.20 19.37 14.03
C LEU A 348 -0.42 20.20 15.07
N ARG A 349 0.69 20.80 14.66
CA ARG A 349 1.52 21.61 15.55
C ARG A 349 0.94 23.00 15.75
N THR A 350 0.53 23.65 14.66
CA THR A 350 0.05 25.05 14.67
C THR A 350 -1.46 25.18 14.71
N ASN A 351 -2.17 24.09 14.42
CA ASN A 351 -3.60 24.07 14.15
C ASN A 351 -4.02 24.95 12.96
N ILE A 352 -3.10 25.32 12.07
CA ILE A 352 -3.42 26.10 10.87
C ILE A 352 -3.90 25.16 9.78
N GLU A 353 -4.98 25.55 9.12
CA GLU A 353 -5.54 24.82 7.98
C GLU A 353 -4.98 25.33 6.65
N HIS A 354 -4.67 24.41 5.75
CA HIS A 354 -4.14 24.68 4.42
C HIS A 354 -4.99 23.98 3.35
N PRO A 355 -5.31 24.66 2.23
CA PRO A 355 -5.90 23.98 1.09
C PRO A 355 -4.86 23.05 0.45
N GLY A 356 -5.31 21.92 -0.09
CA GLY A 356 -4.51 20.94 -0.79
C GLY A 356 -4.15 21.34 -2.23
N ARG A 357 -3.52 20.39 -2.95
CA ARG A 357 -2.95 20.54 -4.30
C ARG A 357 -1.95 21.71 -4.40
N ARG A 358 -1.12 21.89 -3.37
CA ARG A 358 -0.13 22.96 -3.33
C ARG A 358 1.09 22.58 -2.52
N VAL A 359 2.18 23.28 -2.77
CA VAL A 359 3.38 23.24 -1.93
C VAL A 359 3.31 24.38 -0.92
N ILE A 360 3.68 24.10 0.32
CA ILE A 360 3.88 25.09 1.39
C ILE A 360 5.29 24.98 1.96
N GLU A 361 5.83 26.10 2.43
CA GLU A 361 7.09 26.11 3.18
C GLU A 361 6.79 25.89 4.67
N VAL A 362 7.53 24.98 5.28
CA VAL A 362 7.36 24.59 6.68
C VAL A 362 8.69 24.71 7.41
N GLU A 363 8.70 25.52 8.46
CA GLU A 363 9.79 25.58 9.43
C GLU A 363 9.37 24.86 10.71
N SER A 364 10.11 23.80 11.05
CA SER A 364 9.83 22.93 12.18
C SER A 364 11.10 22.16 12.59
N PRO A 365 12.12 22.85 13.15
CA PRO A 365 13.35 22.20 13.61
C PRO A 365 13.09 21.20 14.74
N ASP A 366 12.20 21.56 15.68
CA ASP A 366 12.01 20.83 16.94
C ASP A 366 10.96 19.72 16.88
N SER A 367 10.14 19.68 15.83
CA SER A 367 9.00 18.75 15.74
C SER A 367 8.84 18.17 14.34
N LEU A 368 8.24 16.98 14.26
CA LEU A 368 7.86 16.35 12.99
C LEU A 368 6.58 16.97 12.45
N PRO A 369 6.60 17.63 11.26
CA PRO A 369 5.39 18.11 10.61
C PRO A 369 4.43 16.97 10.29
N LEU A 370 3.27 17.01 10.94
CA LEU A 370 2.14 16.13 10.70
C LEU A 370 0.94 16.98 10.32
N PHE A 371 0.25 16.59 9.25
CA PHE A 371 -0.95 17.26 8.80
C PHE A 371 -2.11 16.28 8.80
N ALA A 372 -3.19 16.60 9.52
CA ALA A 372 -4.41 15.81 9.46
C ALA A 372 -5.30 16.27 8.30
N LYS A 373 -5.78 15.32 7.50
CA LYS A 373 -6.76 15.58 6.45
C LYS A 373 -8.08 15.96 7.09
N ASN A 374 -8.65 17.11 6.76
CA ASN A 374 -9.97 17.48 7.25
C ASN A 374 -11.05 16.55 6.67
N GLY A 375 -12.06 16.26 7.48
CA GLY A 375 -13.01 15.16 7.29
C GLY A 375 -12.58 13.86 7.97
N SER A 376 -11.47 13.85 8.71
CA SER A 376 -11.00 12.67 9.45
C SER A 376 -11.21 12.79 10.95
N ILE A 377 -11.26 11.63 11.61
CA ILE A 377 -11.11 11.48 13.06
C ILE A 377 -9.80 10.74 13.28
N VAL A 378 -8.93 11.26 14.15
CA VAL A 378 -7.64 10.67 14.48
C VAL A 378 -7.62 10.33 15.97
N PRO A 379 -7.65 9.05 16.34
CA PRO A 379 -7.51 8.65 17.73
C PRO A 379 -6.06 8.84 18.24
N PHE A 380 -5.88 9.55 19.34
CA PHE A 380 -4.66 9.57 20.11
C PHE A 380 -4.87 8.98 21.50
N GLY A 381 -3.76 8.56 22.10
CA GLY A 381 -3.73 7.94 23.41
C GLY A 381 -3.32 6.47 23.33
N ARG A 382 -3.11 5.92 24.52
CA ARG A 382 -2.79 4.51 24.72
C ARG A 382 -4.04 3.78 25.16
N LEU A 383 -4.41 2.74 24.43
CA LEU A 383 -5.63 1.97 24.72
C LEU A 383 -5.62 1.36 26.13
N SER A 384 -4.43 1.14 26.67
CA SER A 384 -4.19 0.59 28.01
C SER A 384 -4.13 1.63 29.14
N GLN A 385 -4.06 2.94 28.86
CA GLN A 385 -3.73 3.96 29.88
C GLN A 385 -4.79 5.04 30.12
N GLY A 386 -6.06 4.81 29.75
CA GLY A 386 -7.16 5.68 30.17
C GLY A 386 -7.99 6.25 29.02
N THR A 387 -8.14 7.57 28.98
CA THR A 387 -8.98 8.28 27.99
C THR A 387 -8.36 8.23 26.60
N VAL A 388 -9.17 7.91 25.59
CA VAL A 388 -8.79 8.04 24.17
C VAL A 388 -9.23 9.40 23.66
N GLU A 389 -8.31 10.18 23.12
CA GLU A 389 -8.59 11.47 22.47
C GLU A 389 -9.04 11.21 21.03
N LEU A 390 -10.20 11.68 20.63
CA LEU A 390 -10.73 11.58 19.27
C LEU A 390 -10.62 12.96 18.61
N HIS A 391 -9.52 13.19 17.89
CA HIS A 391 -9.30 14.46 17.20
C HIS A 391 -10.10 14.50 15.91
N TYR A 392 -11.18 15.28 15.90
CA TYR A 392 -12.02 15.48 14.74
C TYR A 392 -11.63 16.78 14.03
N PHE A 393 -11.31 16.69 12.74
CA PHE A 393 -10.93 17.82 11.87
C PHE A 393 -12.07 18.17 10.93
N PRO A 394 -12.94 19.14 11.24
CA PRO A 394 -14.16 19.33 10.50
C PRO A 394 -13.94 19.88 9.09
N ASN A 395 -14.67 19.32 8.11
CA ASN A 395 -14.88 19.86 6.75
C ASN A 395 -16.00 19.06 6.07
N SER A 396 -16.04 17.76 6.33
CA SER A 396 -17.11 16.83 6.02
C SER A 396 -17.42 15.97 7.25
N GLY A 397 -18.41 15.08 7.14
CA GLY A 397 -18.52 13.96 8.07
C GLY A 397 -17.22 13.14 8.06
N GLY A 398 -16.87 12.62 9.24
CA GLY A 398 -15.75 11.73 9.48
C GLY A 398 -16.21 10.48 10.21
N GLU A 399 -15.54 9.37 9.92
CA GLU A 399 -15.74 8.07 10.54
C GLU A 399 -14.36 7.48 10.83
N PHE A 400 -14.25 6.74 11.93
CA PHE A 400 -13.08 5.90 12.20
C PHE A 400 -13.51 4.59 12.86
N PHE A 401 -12.89 3.50 12.42
CA PHE A 401 -13.09 2.16 12.96
C PHE A 401 -11.95 1.85 13.94
N LEU A 402 -12.23 1.97 15.23
CA LEU A 402 -11.25 1.76 16.28
C LEU A 402 -11.19 0.27 16.64
N PHE A 403 -10.11 -0.40 16.22
CA PHE A 403 -9.88 -1.81 16.56
C PHE A 403 -9.55 -1.98 18.05
N GLU A 404 -10.29 -2.88 18.71
CA GLU A 404 -10.16 -3.20 20.13
C GLU A 404 -9.40 -4.53 20.33
N PRO A 405 -8.07 -4.50 20.51
CA PRO A 405 -7.25 -5.72 20.52
C PRO A 405 -7.59 -6.68 21.66
N THR A 406 -8.20 -6.20 22.75
CA THR A 406 -8.62 -7.03 23.89
C THR A 406 -9.86 -7.87 23.59
N THR A 407 -10.71 -7.44 22.65
CA THR A 407 -11.94 -8.14 22.28
C THR A 407 -11.90 -8.70 20.86
N GLY A 408 -10.98 -8.23 20.01
CA GLY A 408 -10.94 -8.56 18.59
C GLY A 408 -12.11 -7.97 17.81
N THR A 409 -12.72 -6.89 18.32
CA THR A 409 -13.86 -6.23 17.70
C THR A 409 -13.53 -4.79 17.33
N ILE A 410 -14.47 -4.09 16.67
CA ILE A 410 -14.28 -2.72 16.19
C ILE A 410 -15.32 -1.83 16.87
N SER A 411 -14.85 -0.84 17.62
CA SER A 411 -15.67 0.30 18.06
C SER A 411 -15.80 1.30 16.90
N GLN A 412 -16.96 1.93 16.74
CA GLN A 412 -17.19 2.92 15.68
C GLN A 412 -17.25 4.32 16.27
N VAL A 413 -16.64 5.28 15.57
CA VAL A 413 -16.76 6.69 15.94
C VAL A 413 -17.13 7.52 14.73
N HIS A 414 -18.11 8.41 14.89
CA HIS A 414 -18.62 9.27 13.83
C HIS A 414 -18.66 10.72 14.29
N ALA A 415 -18.42 11.63 13.37
CA ALA A 415 -18.60 13.05 13.60
C ALA A 415 -19.09 13.74 12.34
N ALA A 416 -20.09 14.61 12.44
CA ALA A 416 -20.70 15.27 11.29
C ALA A 416 -21.01 16.74 11.60
N PRO A 417 -20.53 17.69 10.78
CA PRO A 417 -20.88 19.10 10.90
C PRO A 417 -22.08 19.43 10.00
N ALA A 418 -22.93 20.35 10.43
CA ALA A 418 -24.05 20.90 9.67
C ALA A 418 -24.28 22.38 10.04
N GLY A 419 -23.58 23.29 9.36
CA GLY A 419 -23.60 24.71 9.69
C GLY A 419 -23.04 24.97 11.09
N ASP A 420 -23.78 25.71 11.93
CA ASP A 420 -23.41 26.02 13.32
C ASP A 420 -23.71 24.86 14.29
N TYR A 421 -24.01 23.68 13.76
CA TYR A 421 -24.30 22.48 14.51
C TYR A 421 -23.29 21.39 14.15
N PHE A 422 -22.98 20.51 15.09
CA PHE A 422 -22.34 19.23 14.77
C PHE A 422 -22.78 18.14 15.74
N ARG A 423 -22.63 16.90 15.28
CA ARG A 423 -22.84 15.68 16.07
C ARG A 423 -21.54 14.93 16.20
N VAL A 424 -21.28 14.39 17.38
CA VAL A 424 -20.26 13.36 17.62
C VAL A 424 -20.92 12.13 18.23
N GLU A 425 -20.44 10.96 17.83
CA GLU A 425 -21.05 9.68 18.15
C GLU A 425 -19.99 8.60 18.35
N ILE A 426 -20.19 7.76 19.37
CA ILE A 426 -19.33 6.62 19.71
C ILE A 426 -20.22 5.41 19.94
N GLU A 427 -19.94 4.33 19.22
CA GLU A 427 -20.41 2.98 19.53
C GLU A 427 -19.22 2.16 20.04
N SER A 428 -19.05 2.12 21.37
CA SER A 428 -17.88 1.51 21.99
C SER A 428 -18.12 0.04 22.30
N HIS A 429 -17.17 -0.83 21.98
CA HIS A 429 -17.22 -2.26 22.36
C HIS A 429 -16.45 -2.56 23.65
N VAL A 430 -15.82 -1.55 24.23
CA VAL A 430 -15.10 -1.63 25.50
C VAL A 430 -15.46 -0.43 26.36
N THR A 431 -15.55 -0.62 27.67
CA THR A 431 -15.83 0.49 28.57
C THR A 431 -14.58 1.35 28.74
N ARG A 432 -14.63 2.60 28.27
CA ARG A 432 -13.56 3.59 28.48
C ARG A 432 -14.07 5.02 28.41
N LYS A 433 -13.21 5.96 28.78
CA LYS A 433 -13.46 7.39 28.59
C LYS A 433 -12.97 7.85 27.23
N TYR A 434 -13.69 8.79 26.65
CA TYR A 434 -13.31 9.45 25.40
C TYR A 434 -13.31 10.96 25.58
N GLU A 435 -12.34 11.63 24.97
CA GLU A 435 -12.31 13.09 24.82
C GLU A 435 -12.34 13.43 23.34
N TRP A 436 -13.44 13.98 22.85
CA TRP A 436 -13.48 14.56 21.52
C TRP A 436 -12.74 15.88 21.51
N VAL A 437 -11.76 16.02 20.63
CA VAL A 437 -11.05 17.28 20.38
C VAL A 437 -11.45 17.76 18.99
N ILE A 438 -12.31 18.77 18.96
CA ILE A 438 -12.95 19.24 17.74
C ILE A 438 -12.25 20.50 17.28
N HIS A 439 -11.52 20.38 16.17
CA HIS A 439 -10.65 21.44 15.68
C HIS A 439 -11.43 22.57 15.02
N HIS A 440 -10.94 23.80 15.20
CA HIS A 440 -11.49 25.02 14.58
C HIS A 440 -12.95 25.27 14.90
N ARG A 441 -13.35 24.98 16.14
CA ARG A 441 -14.71 25.20 16.64
C ARG A 441 -14.68 26.08 17.88
N GLY A 442 -15.54 27.09 17.85
CA GLY A 442 -15.73 28.03 18.95
C GLY A 442 -16.36 27.37 20.18
N PRO A 443 -16.63 28.15 21.24
CA PRO A 443 -17.32 27.65 22.41
C PRO A 443 -18.74 27.17 22.05
N ALA A 444 -19.18 26.08 22.68
CA ALA A 444 -20.54 25.59 22.51
C ALA A 444 -21.56 26.53 23.19
N LYS A 445 -22.63 26.90 22.47
CA LYS A 445 -23.81 27.58 23.03
C LYS A 445 -24.77 26.59 23.69
N ARG A 446 -24.91 25.39 23.11
CA ARG A 446 -25.75 24.30 23.65
C ARG A 446 -25.12 22.95 23.38
N VAL A 447 -25.21 22.06 24.35
CA VAL A 447 -24.75 20.67 24.26
C VAL A 447 -25.88 19.76 24.74
N ASP A 448 -26.36 18.90 23.86
CA ASP A 448 -27.45 17.95 24.10
C ASP A 448 -26.90 16.52 23.99
N GLY A 449 -26.88 15.77 25.09
CA GLY A 449 -26.37 14.39 25.13
C GLY A 449 -25.56 14.07 26.39
N PRO A 450 -24.95 12.88 26.47
CA PRO A 450 -24.25 12.39 27.67
C PRO A 450 -22.81 12.92 27.80
N ALA A 451 -22.60 14.23 27.57
CA ALA A 451 -21.31 14.86 27.80
C ALA A 451 -21.08 15.02 29.31
N SER A 452 -19.95 14.53 29.83
CA SER A 452 -19.56 14.67 31.24
C SER A 452 -18.85 15.99 31.51
N ALA A 453 -18.10 16.50 30.53
CA ALA A 453 -17.48 17.82 30.58
C ALA A 453 -17.36 18.43 29.18
N VAL A 454 -17.42 19.76 29.11
CA VAL A 454 -17.24 20.52 27.87
C VAL A 454 -16.36 21.73 28.17
N ARG A 455 -15.31 21.93 27.39
CA ARG A 455 -14.42 23.10 27.51
C ARG A 455 -13.97 23.59 26.15
N HIS A 456 -13.73 24.89 26.03
CA HIS A 456 -13.14 25.49 24.83
C HIS A 456 -11.70 25.93 25.12
N ASP A 457 -10.76 25.43 24.33
CA ASP A 457 -9.40 25.97 24.30
C ASP A 457 -9.35 27.12 23.32
N ALA A 458 -9.46 28.34 23.83
CA ALA A 458 -9.40 29.56 23.01
C ALA A 458 -8.04 29.77 22.32
N ARG A 459 -6.94 29.22 22.85
CA ARG A 459 -5.59 29.39 22.25
C ARG A 459 -5.44 28.54 21.00
N ARG A 460 -5.98 27.33 21.02
CA ARG A 460 -5.99 26.42 19.87
C ARG A 460 -7.23 26.59 19.00
N ASN A 461 -8.29 27.20 19.51
CA ASN A 461 -9.64 27.21 18.93
C ASN A 461 -10.19 25.79 18.74
N ASN A 462 -10.10 24.99 19.80
CA ASN A 462 -10.61 23.63 19.84
C ASN A 462 -11.71 23.51 20.91
N LEU A 463 -12.80 22.83 20.56
CA LEU A 463 -13.80 22.43 21.54
C LEU A 463 -13.51 21.02 22.01
N HIS A 464 -13.53 20.81 23.31
CA HIS A 464 -13.29 19.53 23.95
C HIS A 464 -14.58 19.03 24.60
N ILE A 465 -14.93 17.77 24.37
CA ILE A 465 -16.11 17.12 24.94
C ILE A 465 -15.68 15.78 25.52
N GLU A 466 -15.76 15.64 26.84
CA GLU A 466 -15.54 14.37 27.53
C GLU A 466 -16.85 13.59 27.63
N MET A 467 -16.77 12.27 27.47
CA MET A 467 -17.89 11.37 27.71
C MET A 467 -17.40 9.97 28.07
N ASP A 468 -18.22 9.25 28.85
CA ASP A 468 -18.02 7.82 29.10
C ASP A 468 -18.59 7.02 27.92
N GLY A 469 -17.82 6.07 27.39
CA GLY A 469 -18.24 5.11 26.38
C GLY A 469 -18.34 3.71 26.99
N PRO A 470 -19.52 3.29 27.49
CA PRO A 470 -19.75 1.93 27.97
C PRO A 470 -19.74 0.94 26.82
N ALA A 471 -19.28 -0.28 27.10
CA ALA A 471 -19.31 -1.37 26.12
C ALA A 471 -20.75 -1.71 25.69
N GLY A 472 -21.00 -1.73 24.38
CA GLY A 472 -22.29 -2.11 23.78
C GLY A 472 -23.36 -1.00 23.75
N GLU A 473 -23.02 0.22 24.16
CA GLU A 473 -23.95 1.36 24.16
C GLU A 473 -23.46 2.49 23.26
N GLY A 474 -24.34 2.98 22.38
CA GLY A 474 -24.12 4.19 21.58
C GLY A 474 -24.24 5.45 22.42
N ARG A 475 -23.31 6.40 22.22
CA ARG A 475 -23.30 7.72 22.87
C ARG A 475 -23.29 8.79 21.79
N ILE A 476 -24.29 9.67 21.82
CA ILE A 476 -24.45 10.76 20.83
C ILE A 476 -24.48 12.09 21.57
N VAL A 477 -23.58 13.00 21.20
CA VAL A 477 -23.62 14.39 21.66
C VAL A 477 -23.83 15.31 20.47
N ASN A 478 -24.84 16.17 20.58
CA ASN A 478 -25.18 17.19 19.60
C ASN A 478 -24.81 18.55 20.17
N VAL A 479 -24.16 19.39 19.37
CA VAL A 479 -23.64 20.68 19.80
C VAL A 479 -24.07 21.77 18.86
N THR A 480 -24.48 22.90 19.43
CA THR A 480 -24.74 24.16 18.71
C THR A 480 -23.68 25.18 19.13
N LEU A 481 -23.06 25.86 18.16
CA LEU A 481 -22.00 26.85 18.31
C LEU A 481 -22.52 28.29 18.35
#